data_AF-G4ZFV6-F1
#
_entry.id   AF-G4ZFV6-F1
#
_cell.length_a   1.000
_cell.length_b   1.000
_cell.length_c   1.000
_cell.angle_alpha   90.00
_cell.angle_beta   90.00
_cell.angle_gamma   90.00
#
_symmetry.space_group_name_H-M   'P 1'
#
loop_
_entity.id
_entity.type
_entity.pdbx_description
1 polymer ?
#
loop_
_entity_poly.entity_id
_entity_poly.type
_entity_poly.pdbx_seq_one_letter_code
_entity_poly.pdbx_strand_id
1 'polypeptide(L)'
;MDSGTPDDRPHQRQRTNPEGTRWDQQTTQMGQLLAQTAQLQQQILQAQSRPRPTRKKSDPPRFEGNDNDDLELWIFSTEQYYSDFQTEMQEFSSSFLGMVFANLGVDAQAWFRDLKLSMGSNALTWALFKEQIRARFRDKDFK
;
A
#
# COMPACT_ATOMS: atom_id res chain seq x y z
N MET A 1 56.35 64.69 42.33
CA MET A 1 55.29 64.33 43.29
C MET A 1 54.01 64.28 42.47
N ASP A 2 53.80 63.19 41.74
CA ASP A 2 53.19 61.91 42.17
C ASP A 2 51.75 62.08 42.65
N SER A 3 50.81 61.55 41.85
CA SER A 3 49.41 61.22 42.22
C SER A 3 48.78 60.47 41.04
N GLY A 4 49.23 59.23 40.81
CA GLY A 4 48.57 58.27 39.92
C GLY A 4 47.50 57.51 40.68
N THR A 5 46.24 57.68 40.31
CA THR A 5 45.10 56.92 40.83
C THR A 5 45.22 55.42 40.45
N PRO A 6 44.91 54.47 41.36
CA PRO A 6 44.85 53.06 41.00
C PRO A 6 43.56 52.73 40.24
N ASP A 7 43.68 52.19 39.03
CA ASP A 7 42.57 51.65 38.23
C ASP A 7 42.16 50.28 38.80
N ASP A 8 41.12 50.27 39.62
CA ASP A 8 40.47 49.08 40.17
C ASP A 8 39.48 48.51 39.13
N ARG A 9 39.99 47.76 38.15
CA ARG A 9 39.17 46.96 37.23
C ARG A 9 39.20 45.48 37.63
N PRO A 10 38.05 44.86 37.96
CA PRO A 10 38.01 43.43 38.19
C PRO A 10 38.21 42.72 36.83
N HIS A 11 39.41 42.17 36.62
CA HIS A 11 39.63 41.24 35.53
C HIS A 11 38.86 39.95 35.83
N GLN A 12 37.62 39.90 35.36
CA GLN A 12 36.83 38.68 35.30
C GLN A 12 37.52 37.73 34.31
N ARG A 13 38.48 36.94 34.80
CA ARG A 13 39.04 35.81 34.06
C ARG A 13 37.87 34.87 33.75
N GLN A 14 37.43 34.85 32.50
CA GLN A 14 36.58 33.76 31.99
C GLN A 14 37.38 32.47 32.17
N ARG A 15 37.04 31.69 33.20
CA ARG A 15 37.44 30.28 33.25
C ARG A 15 36.66 29.59 32.14
N THR A 16 37.23 29.52 30.95
CA THR A 16 36.74 28.59 29.94
C THR A 16 37.05 27.20 30.47
N ASN A 17 36.00 26.49 30.89
CA ASN A 17 36.09 25.11 31.34
C ASN A 17 35.95 24.22 30.11
N PRO A 18 37.04 23.67 29.54
CA PRO A 18 36.99 22.95 28.26
C PRO A 18 36.19 21.63 28.33
N GLU A 19 35.97 21.10 29.53
CA GLU A 19 35.21 19.87 29.74
C GLU A 19 33.69 20.09 29.65
N GLY A 20 33.17 21.23 30.07
CA GLY A 20 31.75 21.56 29.95
C GLY A 20 31.30 21.61 28.48
N THR A 21 32.10 22.27 27.64
CA THR A 21 31.84 22.41 26.20
C THR A 21 31.83 21.06 25.46
N ARG A 22 32.64 20.09 25.92
CA ARG A 22 32.72 18.76 25.31
C ARG A 22 31.45 17.94 25.58
N TRP A 23 30.93 18.00 26.80
CA TRP A 23 29.65 17.36 27.15
C TRP A 23 28.49 18.01 26.42
N ASP A 24 28.46 19.34 26.34
CA ASP A 24 27.46 20.06 25.55
C ASP A 24 27.50 19.69 24.06
N GLN A 25 28.71 19.55 23.48
CA GLN A 25 28.87 19.11 22.08
C GLN A 25 28.38 17.67 21.85
N GLN A 26 28.68 16.75 22.76
CA GLN A 26 28.24 15.35 22.62
C GLN A 26 26.73 15.23 22.78
N THR A 27 26.15 15.97 23.72
CA THR A 27 24.69 16.01 23.96
C THR A 27 23.97 16.64 22.78
N THR A 28 24.54 17.70 22.19
CA THR A 28 24.00 18.37 21.00
C THR A 28 24.01 17.44 19.79
N GLN A 29 25.09 16.68 19.57
CA GLN A 29 25.16 15.73 18.46
C GLN A 29 24.14 14.58 18.61
N MET A 30 23.97 14.03 19.81
CA MET A 30 22.92 13.02 20.06
C MET A 30 21.51 13.59 19.87
N GLY A 31 21.27 14.83 20.32
CA GLY A 31 19.99 15.52 20.13
C GLY A 31 19.64 15.71 18.65
N GLN A 32 20.63 16.07 17.82
CA GLN A 32 20.45 16.19 16.37
C GLN A 32 20.11 14.85 15.71
N LEU A 33 20.79 13.76 16.11
CA LEU A 33 20.51 12.43 15.58
C LEU A 33 19.11 11.95 15.96
N LEU A 34 18.69 12.19 17.20
CA LEU A 34 17.35 11.84 17.68
C LEU A 34 16.27 12.66 16.97
N ALA A 35 16.50 13.95 16.77
CA ALA A 35 15.59 14.80 16.01
C ALA A 35 15.44 14.32 14.56
N GLN A 36 16.55 13.92 13.92
CA GLN A 36 16.54 13.41 12.55
C GLN A 36 15.79 12.08 12.44
N THR A 37 16.00 11.16 13.39
CA THR A 37 15.25 9.89 13.43
C THR A 37 13.77 10.09 13.73
N ALA A 38 13.41 11.03 14.61
CA ALA A 38 12.03 11.40 14.89
C ALA A 38 11.32 11.99 13.65
N GLN A 39 12.00 12.85 12.89
CA GLN A 39 11.48 13.39 11.64
C GLN A 39 11.24 12.30 10.60
N LEU A 40 12.16 11.34 10.49
CA LEU A 40 12.04 10.22 9.56
C LEU A 40 10.85 9.31 9.92
N GLN A 41 10.69 8.99 11.21
CA GLN A 41 9.51 8.26 11.68
C GLN A 41 8.21 9.03 11.39
N GLN A 42 8.17 10.34 11.66
CA GLN A 42 7.01 11.17 11.35
C GLN A 42 6.67 11.17 9.85
N GLN A 43 7.67 11.25 8.97
CA GLN A 43 7.46 11.14 7.53
C GLN A 43 6.86 9.78 7.13
N ILE A 44 7.34 8.68 7.72
CA ILE A 44 6.81 7.34 7.45
C ILE A 44 5.36 7.23 7.90
N LEU A 45 5.02 7.72 9.10
CA LEU A 45 3.64 7.74 9.59
C LEU A 45 2.73 8.61 8.70
N GLN A 46 3.20 9.77 8.25
CA GLN A 46 2.46 10.65 7.33
C GLN A 46 2.28 10.02 5.93
N ALA A 47 3.28 9.28 5.44
CA ALA A 47 3.18 8.56 4.17
C ALA A 47 2.16 7.41 4.23
N GLN A 48 2.06 6.71 5.38
CA GLN A 48 1.08 5.64 5.59
C GLN A 48 -0.35 6.17 5.81
N SER A 49 -0.50 7.36 6.39
CA SER A 49 -1.81 7.99 6.63
C SER A 49 -2.32 8.81 5.43
N ARG A 50 -1.53 8.94 4.36
CA ARG A 50 -1.96 9.60 3.14
C ARG A 50 -3.08 8.76 2.50
N PRO A 51 -4.28 9.31 2.27
CA PRO A 51 -5.33 8.58 1.56
C PRO A 51 -4.75 8.14 0.22
N ARG A 52 -4.79 6.82 -0.02
CA ARG A 52 -4.30 6.21 -1.26
C ARG A 52 -4.98 6.97 -2.40
N PRO A 53 -4.22 7.52 -3.37
CA PRO A 53 -4.80 8.36 -4.41
C PRO A 53 -5.97 7.61 -5.02
N THR A 54 -7.15 8.22 -4.98
CA THR A 54 -8.35 7.70 -5.61
C THR A 54 -8.02 7.54 -7.08
N ARG A 55 -7.62 6.33 -7.48
CA ARG A 55 -7.36 6.03 -8.89
C ARG A 55 -8.63 6.43 -9.62
N LYS A 56 -8.51 7.24 -10.68
CA LYS A 56 -9.60 7.40 -11.65
C LYS A 56 -10.04 5.98 -11.99
N LYS A 57 -11.26 5.61 -11.63
CA LYS A 57 -11.75 4.23 -11.79
C LYS A 57 -11.78 4.00 -13.29
N SER A 58 -10.74 3.33 -13.80
CA SER A 58 -10.60 2.97 -15.20
C SER A 58 -11.75 2.05 -15.59
N ASP A 59 -11.83 1.67 -16.85
CA ASP A 59 -12.76 0.61 -17.22
C ASP A 59 -12.44 -0.67 -16.42
N PRO A 60 -13.46 -1.47 -16.05
CA PRO A 60 -13.25 -2.73 -15.37
C PRO A 60 -12.38 -3.67 -16.23
N PRO A 61 -11.48 -4.47 -15.62
CA PRO A 61 -10.66 -5.42 -16.36
C PRO A 61 -11.52 -6.43 -17.12
N ARG A 62 -11.25 -6.58 -18.42
CA ARG A 62 -11.96 -7.52 -19.29
C ARG A 62 -11.14 -8.79 -19.53
N PHE A 63 -11.80 -9.93 -19.61
CA PHE A 63 -11.19 -11.23 -19.95
C PHE A 63 -11.93 -11.87 -21.10
N GLU A 64 -11.29 -12.03 -22.26
CA GLU A 64 -11.92 -12.59 -23.44
C GLU A 64 -11.91 -14.13 -23.42
N GLY A 65 -10.93 -14.74 -22.74
CA GLY A 65 -10.74 -16.19 -22.67
C GLY A 65 -9.88 -16.75 -23.81
N ASN A 66 -9.04 -15.90 -24.42
CA ASN A 66 -8.09 -16.30 -25.46
C ASN A 66 -6.66 -16.44 -24.90
N ASP A 67 -5.76 -17.02 -25.69
CA ASP A 67 -4.41 -17.39 -25.25
C ASP A 67 -3.49 -16.17 -25.01
N ASN A 68 -3.90 -14.96 -25.38
CA ASN A 68 -3.17 -13.72 -25.05
C ASN A 68 -3.61 -13.11 -23.71
N ASP A 69 -4.69 -13.62 -23.10
CA ASP A 69 -5.19 -13.11 -21.83
C ASP A 69 -4.43 -13.76 -20.67
N ASP A 70 -3.72 -12.95 -19.89
CA ASP A 70 -3.16 -13.41 -18.62
C ASP A 70 -4.28 -13.53 -17.58
N LEU A 71 -4.73 -14.77 -17.34
CA LEU A 71 -5.82 -15.07 -16.42
C LEU A 71 -5.50 -14.64 -14.98
N GLU A 72 -4.28 -14.88 -14.50
CA GLU A 72 -3.91 -14.56 -13.12
C GLU A 72 -3.83 -13.04 -12.92
N LEU A 73 -3.28 -12.32 -13.91
CA LEU A 73 -3.28 -10.87 -13.91
C LEU A 73 -4.70 -10.30 -13.98
N TRP A 74 -5.59 -10.89 -14.78
CA TRP A 74 -6.99 -10.47 -14.83
C TRP A 74 -7.73 -10.71 -13.51
N ILE A 75 -7.54 -11.87 -12.87
CA ILE A 75 -8.11 -12.16 -11.55
C ILE A 75 -7.62 -11.10 -10.56
N PHE A 76 -6.31 -10.89 -10.46
CA PHE A 76 -5.73 -9.89 -9.56
C PHE A 76 -6.28 -8.48 -9.83
N SER A 77 -6.35 -8.07 -11.09
CA SER A 77 -6.83 -6.76 -11.49
C SER A 77 -8.32 -6.58 -11.16
N THR A 78 -9.13 -7.61 -11.35
CA THR A 78 -10.56 -7.64 -10.98
C THR A 78 -10.73 -7.46 -9.47
N GLU A 79 -9.97 -8.19 -8.65
CA GLU A 79 -10.03 -8.06 -7.18
C GLU A 79 -9.59 -6.67 -6.70
N GLN A 80 -8.58 -6.07 -7.35
CA GLN A 80 -8.16 -4.70 -7.07
C GLN A 80 -9.20 -3.67 -7.50
N TYR A 81 -9.87 -3.88 -8.63
CA TYR A 81 -10.89 -2.96 -9.15
C TYR A 81 -12.14 -2.92 -8.26
N TYR A 82 -12.55 -4.08 -7.75
CA TYR A 82 -13.70 -4.24 -6.87
C TYR A 82 -13.30 -4.29 -5.39
N SER A 83 -12.20 -3.63 -4.99
CA SER A 83 -11.74 -3.61 -3.59
C SER A 83 -12.79 -3.07 -2.60
N ASP A 84 -13.74 -2.27 -3.08
CA ASP A 84 -14.83 -1.74 -2.26
C ASP A 84 -15.96 -2.76 -2.03
N PHE A 85 -15.98 -3.87 -2.79
CA PHE A 85 -16.98 -4.95 -2.74
C PHE A 85 -16.40 -6.24 -2.12
N GLN A 86 -15.40 -6.10 -1.25
CA GLN A 86 -14.73 -7.25 -0.62
C GLN A 86 -15.70 -8.10 0.21
N THR A 87 -16.73 -7.49 0.81
CA THR A 87 -17.78 -8.22 1.54
C THR A 87 -18.51 -9.18 0.61
N GLU A 88 -18.98 -8.70 -0.55
CA GLU A 88 -19.70 -9.49 -1.55
C GLU A 88 -18.81 -10.55 -2.19
N MET A 89 -17.51 -10.28 -2.34
CA MET A 89 -16.53 -11.26 -2.84
C MET A 89 -16.33 -12.45 -1.89
N GLN A 90 -16.40 -12.22 -0.57
CA GLN A 90 -16.21 -13.26 0.45
C GLN A 90 -17.52 -13.92 0.89
N GLU A 91 -18.66 -13.35 0.48
CA GLU A 91 -19.97 -13.89 0.81
C GLU A 91 -20.20 -15.24 0.11
N PHE A 92 -20.96 -16.12 0.77
CA PHE A 92 -21.46 -17.35 0.17
C PHE A 92 -22.65 -17.04 -0.78
N SER A 93 -22.42 -16.20 -1.78
CA SER A 93 -23.42 -15.75 -2.73
C SER A 93 -22.84 -15.65 -4.15
N SER A 94 -23.73 -15.63 -5.14
CA SER A 94 -23.38 -15.41 -6.54
C SER A 94 -23.45 -13.93 -6.94
N SER A 95 -23.69 -13.03 -5.98
CA SER A 95 -23.97 -11.61 -6.24
C SER A 95 -22.78 -10.92 -6.90
N PHE A 96 -21.57 -11.17 -6.40
CA PHE A 96 -20.35 -10.63 -6.95
C PHE A 96 -20.12 -11.05 -8.42
N LEU A 97 -20.44 -12.29 -8.75
CA LEU A 97 -20.26 -12.82 -10.11
C LEU A 97 -21.16 -12.15 -11.15
N GLY A 98 -22.28 -11.55 -10.73
CA GLY A 98 -23.09 -10.72 -11.63
C GLY A 98 -22.33 -9.51 -12.16
N MET A 99 -21.48 -8.89 -11.34
CA MET A 99 -20.64 -7.77 -11.75
C MET A 99 -19.49 -8.23 -12.64
N VAL A 100 -18.86 -9.36 -12.31
CA VAL A 100 -17.76 -9.93 -13.10
C VAL A 100 -18.23 -10.41 -14.47
N PHE A 101 -19.42 -11.00 -14.56
CA PHE A 101 -19.98 -11.55 -15.80
C PHE A 101 -20.03 -10.52 -16.93
N ALA A 102 -20.36 -9.26 -16.62
CA ALA A 102 -20.41 -8.18 -17.60
C ALA A 102 -19.05 -7.88 -18.26
N ASN A 103 -17.96 -8.27 -17.61
CA ASN A 103 -16.58 -8.03 -18.07
C ASN A 103 -15.94 -9.30 -18.68
N LEU A 104 -16.71 -10.36 -18.89
CA LEU A 104 -16.27 -11.54 -19.61
C LEU A 104 -16.55 -11.36 -21.11
N GLY A 105 -15.65 -11.86 -21.95
CA GLY A 105 -15.86 -12.02 -23.39
C GLY A 105 -16.89 -13.09 -23.70
N VAL A 106 -17.31 -13.16 -24.96
CA VAL A 106 -18.45 -13.98 -25.40
C VAL A 106 -18.26 -15.46 -25.04
N ASP A 107 -17.07 -16.00 -25.26
CA ASP A 107 -16.77 -17.42 -24.99
C ASP A 107 -16.76 -17.71 -23.49
N ALA A 108 -16.12 -16.85 -22.69
CA ALA A 108 -16.12 -16.97 -21.24
C ALA A 108 -17.53 -16.80 -20.63
N GLN A 109 -18.36 -15.92 -21.19
CA GLN A 109 -19.76 -15.77 -20.78
C GLN A 109 -20.60 -17.01 -21.09
N ALA A 110 -20.41 -17.63 -22.26
CA ALA A 110 -21.11 -18.86 -22.62
C ALA A 110 -20.76 -19.99 -21.64
N TRP A 111 -19.47 -20.20 -21.39
CA TRP A 111 -19.01 -21.16 -20.40
C TRP A 111 -19.51 -20.86 -18.98
N PHE A 112 -19.53 -19.59 -18.57
CA PHE A 112 -20.04 -19.20 -17.26
C PHE A 112 -21.52 -19.56 -17.08
N ARG A 113 -22.35 -19.39 -18.12
CA ARG A 113 -23.76 -19.79 -18.08
C ARG A 113 -23.89 -21.30 -17.89
N ASP A 114 -23.09 -22.10 -18.57
CA ASP A 114 -23.09 -23.56 -18.42
C ASP A 114 -22.63 -23.99 -17.02
N LEU A 115 -21.58 -23.35 -16.49
CA LEU A 115 -21.12 -23.55 -15.12
C LEU A 115 -22.21 -23.20 -14.10
N LYS A 116 -22.91 -22.08 -14.30
CA LYS A 116 -23.99 -21.67 -13.40
C LYS A 116 -25.18 -22.63 -13.44
N LEU A 117 -25.49 -23.19 -14.62
CA LEU A 117 -26.52 -24.22 -14.76
C LEU A 117 -26.12 -25.52 -14.05
N SER A 118 -24.86 -25.94 -14.14
CA SER A 118 -24.38 -27.18 -13.48
C SER A 118 -24.35 -27.08 -11.96
N MET A 119 -24.21 -25.87 -11.40
CA MET A 119 -24.30 -25.62 -9.96
C MET A 119 -25.72 -25.77 -9.39
N GLY A 120 -26.76 -25.69 -10.23
CA GLY A 120 -28.16 -25.76 -9.81
C GLY A 120 -28.53 -24.65 -8.82
N SER A 121 -28.97 -25.03 -7.62
CA SER A 121 -29.31 -24.09 -6.54
C SER A 121 -28.13 -23.68 -5.67
N ASN A 122 -26.94 -24.26 -5.88
CA ASN A 122 -25.76 -23.94 -5.07
C ASN A 122 -25.21 -22.56 -5.44
N ALA A 123 -24.74 -21.82 -4.44
CA ALA A 123 -24.06 -20.56 -4.67
C ALA A 123 -22.72 -20.82 -5.39
N LEU A 124 -22.51 -20.13 -6.51
CA LEU A 124 -21.19 -20.06 -7.14
C LEU A 124 -20.48 -18.87 -6.50
N THR A 125 -19.61 -19.13 -5.53
CA THR A 125 -18.84 -18.08 -4.85
C THR A 125 -17.69 -17.60 -5.73
N TRP A 126 -17.13 -16.44 -5.40
CA TRP A 126 -15.93 -15.94 -6.10
C TRP A 126 -14.76 -16.92 -6.03
N ALA A 127 -14.55 -17.56 -4.87
CA ALA A 127 -13.49 -18.55 -4.68
C ALA A 127 -13.65 -19.75 -5.64
N LEU A 128 -14.85 -20.33 -5.70
CA LEU A 128 -15.15 -21.44 -6.59
C LEU A 128 -15.05 -21.04 -8.07
N PHE A 129 -15.53 -19.85 -8.43
CA PHE A 129 -15.38 -19.34 -9.79
C PHE A 129 -13.91 -19.25 -10.20
N LYS A 130 -13.03 -18.71 -9.34
CA LYS A 130 -11.58 -18.62 -9.61
C LYS A 130 -10.94 -19.99 -9.83
N GLU A 131 -11.35 -21.01 -9.09
CA GLU A 131 -10.88 -22.38 -9.30
C GLU A 131 -11.33 -22.93 -10.67
N GLN A 132 -12.61 -22.75 -11.00
CA GLN A 132 -13.18 -23.28 -12.23
C GLN A 132 -12.68 -22.56 -13.49
N ILE A 133 -12.49 -21.24 -13.43
CA ILE A 133 -11.96 -20.50 -14.58
C ILE A 133 -10.49 -20.84 -14.84
N ARG A 134 -9.70 -21.08 -13.78
CA ARG A 134 -8.34 -21.62 -13.91
C ARG A 134 -8.34 -22.99 -14.57
N ALA A 135 -9.17 -23.91 -14.10
CA ALA A 135 -9.29 -25.24 -14.71
C ALA A 135 -9.72 -25.17 -16.20
N ARG A 136 -10.51 -24.15 -16.58
CA ARG A 136 -10.99 -24.00 -17.95
C ARG A 136 -9.98 -23.37 -18.90
N PHE A 137 -9.24 -22.35 -18.47
CA PHE A 137 -8.45 -21.50 -19.36
C PHE A 137 -6.93 -21.65 -19.18
N ARG A 138 -6.45 -22.14 -18.04
CA ARG A 138 -5.00 -22.28 -17.76
C ARG A 138 -4.29 -23.35 -18.59
N ASP A 139 -5.02 -24.38 -19.02
CA ASP A 139 -4.44 -25.46 -19.84
C ASP A 139 -4.07 -25.02 -21.27
N LYS A 140 -4.38 -23.78 -21.66
CA LYS A 140 -4.00 -23.21 -22.95
C LYS A 140 -2.65 -22.50 -22.96
N ASP A 141 -2.11 -22.13 -21.80
CA ASP A 141 -0.84 -21.37 -21.70
C ASP A 141 0.42 -22.21 -21.98
N PHE A 142 0.29 -23.54 -22.12
CA PHE A 142 1.40 -24.48 -22.26
C PHE A 142 1.39 -25.28 -23.58
N LYS A 143 0.74 -24.77 -24.63
CA LYS A 143 0.62 -25.50 -25.91
C LYS A 143 1.36 -24.85 -27.07
#